data_AF-E1RGK9-F1
#
_entry.id   AF-E1RGK9-F1
#
_cell.length_a   1.000
_cell.length_b   1.000
_cell.length_c   1.000
_cell.angle_alpha   90.00
_cell.angle_beta   90.00
_cell.angle_gamma   90.00
#
_symmetry.space_group_name_H-M   'P 1'
#
loop_
_entity.id
_entity.type
_entity.pdbx_description
1 polymer ?
#
loop_
_entity_poly.entity_id
_entity_poly.type
_entity_poly.pdbx_seq_one_letter_code
_entity_poly.pdbx_strand_id
1 'polypeptide(L)'
;MDLYFSDIVDAANNILDYTKGIDYDDFISNQMCIDAVIKNFLVIGEAVKKIPEEIKSQHSSIDWKNIAGLRDVLVHAYFRIDDEILWDIVQNKLEDLRDEVLKMSE
;
A
#
# COMPACT_ATOMS: atom_id res chain seq x y z
N MET A 1 -10.48 -5.61 13.91
CA MET A 1 -9.38 -6.42 13.35
C MET A 1 -9.67 -6.64 11.88
N ASP A 2 -10.82 -7.25 11.58
CA ASP A 2 -11.36 -7.43 10.23
C ASP A 2 -11.47 -6.09 9.47
N LEU A 3 -11.82 -5.01 10.17
CA LEU A 3 -11.85 -3.67 9.58
C LEU A 3 -10.49 -3.22 9.03
N TYR A 4 -9.37 -3.53 9.70
CA TYR A 4 -8.04 -3.11 9.24
C TYR A 4 -7.55 -3.95 8.06
N PHE A 5 -7.90 -5.24 8.02
CA PHE A 5 -7.59 -6.08 6.86
C PHE A 5 -8.42 -5.67 5.64
N SER A 6 -9.71 -5.38 5.83
CA SER A 6 -10.56 -4.81 4.78
C SER A 6 -9.99 -3.49 4.26
N ASP A 7 -9.61 -2.55 5.15
CA ASP A 7 -9.01 -1.27 4.73
C ASP A 7 -7.75 -1.48 3.86
N ILE A 8 -6.90 -2.45 4.20
CA ILE A 8 -5.70 -2.77 3.41
C ILE A 8 -6.08 -3.34 2.05
N VAL A 9 -6.98 -4.34 2.02
CA VAL A 9 -7.40 -5.01 0.78
C VAL A 9 -8.12 -4.04 -0.15
N ASP A 10 -9.05 -3.23 0.36
CA ASP A 10 -9.81 -2.25 -0.42
C ASP A 10 -8.90 -1.16 -0.98
N ALA A 11 -7.97 -0.65 -0.16
CA ALA A 11 -7.00 0.34 -0.61
C ALA A 11 -6.04 -0.22 -1.67
N ALA A 12 -5.59 -1.47 -1.51
CA ALA A 12 -4.74 -2.14 -2.50
C ALA A 12 -5.48 -2.38 -3.81
N ASN A 13 -6.73 -2.85 -3.76
CA ASN A 13 -7.56 -3.03 -4.96
C ASN A 13 -7.80 -1.71 -5.70
N ASN A 14 -8.08 -0.63 -4.97
CA ASN A 14 -8.21 0.70 -5.58
C ASN A 14 -6.96 1.12 -6.35
N ILE A 15 -5.77 0.95 -5.76
CA ILE A 15 -4.50 1.28 -6.44
C ILE A 15 -4.36 0.44 -7.71
N LEU A 16 -4.55 -0.88 -7.61
CA LEU A 16 -4.40 -1.80 -8.74
C LEU A 16 -5.39 -1.47 -9.87
N ASP A 17 -6.60 -1.03 -9.54
CA ASP A 17 -7.60 -0.59 -10.52
C ASP A 17 -7.20 0.73 -11.19
N TYR A 18 -6.67 1.70 -10.45
CA TYR A 18 -6.21 2.99 -11.01
C TYR A 18 -5.01 2.82 -11.93
N THR A 19 -4.15 1.84 -11.65
CA THR A 19 -2.93 1.57 -12.41
C THR A 19 -3.10 0.43 -13.42
N LYS A 20 -4.33 -0.02 -13.65
CA LYS A 20 -4.60 -1.13 -14.56
C LYS A 20 -4.39 -0.73 -16.00
N GLY A 21 -3.43 -1.39 -16.66
CA GLY A 21 -3.20 -1.24 -18.09
C GLY A 21 -2.55 0.09 -18.49
N ILE A 22 -2.00 0.83 -17.53
CA ILE A 22 -1.14 1.99 -17.77
C ILE A 22 0.31 1.58 -17.53
N ASP A 23 1.24 2.21 -18.25
CA ASP A 23 2.67 2.06 -17.99
C ASP A 23 3.22 3.17 -17.06
N TYR A 24 4.53 3.19 -16.86
CA TYR A 24 5.18 4.18 -16.00
C TYR A 24 5.02 5.61 -16.55
N ASP A 25 5.12 5.81 -17.87
CA ASP A 25 5.03 7.14 -18.49
C ASP A 25 3.59 7.68 -18.37
N ASP A 26 2.59 6.83 -18.55
CA ASP A 26 1.18 7.14 -18.29
C ASP A 26 0.92 7.45 -16.80
N PHE A 27 1.58 6.74 -15.89
CA PHE A 27 1.46 6.95 -14.45
C PHE A 27 2.01 8.31 -14.02
N ILE A 28 3.25 8.64 -14.39
CA ILE A 28 3.90 9.90 -13.97
C ILE A 28 3.30 11.13 -14.66
N SER A 29 2.69 10.97 -15.82
CA SER A 29 1.98 12.06 -16.51
C SER A 29 0.58 12.33 -15.93
N ASN A 30 0.09 11.48 -15.01
CA ASN A 30 -1.24 11.57 -14.41
C ASN A 30 -1.17 11.86 -12.90
N GLN A 31 -1.05 13.14 -12.55
CA GLN A 31 -0.98 13.58 -11.15
C GLN A 31 -2.18 13.12 -10.31
N MET A 32 -3.38 13.05 -10.89
CA MET A 32 -4.56 12.58 -10.16
C MET A 32 -4.44 11.10 -9.78
N CYS A 33 -3.85 10.27 -10.65
CA CYS A 33 -3.57 8.87 -10.35
C CYS A 33 -2.53 8.76 -9.22
N ILE A 34 -1.43 9.51 -9.31
CA ILE A 34 -0.40 9.55 -8.26
C ILE A 34 -0.99 9.94 -6.91
N ASP A 35 -1.78 11.01 -6.85
CA ASP A 35 -2.42 11.47 -5.61
C ASP A 35 -3.36 10.41 -5.02
N ALA A 36 -4.12 9.72 -5.87
CA ALA A 36 -5.01 8.64 -5.47
C ALA A 36 -4.23 7.41 -4.94
N VAL A 37 -3.10 7.08 -5.58
CA VAL A 37 -2.21 6.00 -5.13
C VAL A 37 -1.59 6.33 -3.78
N ILE A 38 -1.04 7.54 -3.62
CA ILE A 38 -0.46 8.02 -2.35
C ILE A 38 -1.50 7.95 -1.23
N LYS A 39 -2.73 8.45 -1.48
CA LYS A 39 -3.80 8.40 -0.48
C LYS A 39 -4.10 6.97 -0.02
N ASN A 40 -4.10 6.00 -0.94
CA ASN A 40 -4.38 4.61 -0.57
C ASN A 40 -3.20 3.95 0.15
N PHE A 41 -1.95 4.27 -0.18
CA PHE A 41 -0.80 3.84 0.63
C PHE A 41 -0.82 4.40 2.05
N LEU A 42 -1.29 5.65 2.23
CA LEU A 42 -1.49 6.21 3.58
C LEU A 42 -2.52 5.42 4.39
N VAL A 43 -3.62 4.98 3.75
CA VAL A 43 -4.64 4.12 4.39
C VAL A 43 -4.04 2.77 4.78
N ILE A 44 -3.34 2.11 3.87
CA ILE A 44 -2.67 0.81 4.13
C ILE A 44 -1.73 0.93 5.33
N GLY A 45 -0.84 1.92 5.34
CA GLY A 45 0.12 2.06 6.43
C GLY A 45 -0.51 2.44 7.77
N GLU A 46 -1.58 3.24 7.77
CA GLU A 46 -2.33 3.53 9.00
C GLU A 46 -3.03 2.26 9.54
N ALA A 47 -3.67 1.48 8.67
CA ALA A 47 -4.30 0.21 9.04
C ALA A 47 -3.25 -0.77 9.61
N VAL A 48 -2.09 -0.91 8.98
CA VAL A 48 -0.98 -1.73 9.47
C VAL A 48 -0.52 -1.32 10.88
N LYS A 49 -0.46 -0.01 11.17
CA LYS A 49 -0.12 0.49 12.52
C LYS A 49 -1.15 0.10 13.58
N LYS A 50 -2.41 -0.17 13.20
CA LYS A 50 -3.48 -0.57 14.12
C LYS A 50 -3.58 -2.08 14.33
N ILE A 51 -2.94 -2.90 13.50
CA ILE A 51 -2.88 -4.35 13.72
C ILE A 51 -2.11 -4.62 15.04
N PRO A 52 -2.58 -5.52 15.92
CA PRO A 52 -1.84 -5.93 17.11
C PRO A 52 -0.51 -6.63 16.78
N GLU A 53 0.49 -6.48 17.64
CA GLU A 53 1.82 -7.10 17.43
C GLU A 53 1.77 -8.63 17.44
N GLU A 54 0.86 -9.21 18.23
CA GLU A 54 0.66 -10.66 18.30
C GLU A 54 0.34 -11.23 16.90
N ILE A 55 -0.44 -10.51 16.11
CA ILE A 55 -0.80 -10.92 14.75
C ILE A 55 0.34 -10.68 13.77
N LYS A 56 0.97 -9.51 13.81
CA LYS A 56 2.13 -9.22 12.96
C LYS A 56 3.22 -10.27 13.14
N SER A 57 3.41 -10.75 14.37
CA SER A 57 4.40 -11.79 14.69
C SER A 57 4.05 -13.16 14.12
N GLN A 58 2.76 -13.49 13.97
CA GLN A 58 2.30 -14.73 13.34
C GLN A 58 2.48 -14.70 11.81
N HIS A 59 2.48 -13.50 11.22
CA HIS A 59 2.62 -13.27 9.79
C HIS A 59 3.92 -12.52 9.46
N SER A 60 5.05 -13.07 9.90
CA SER A 60 6.38 -12.45 9.77
C SER A 60 6.97 -12.43 8.36
N SER A 61 6.32 -13.08 7.39
CA SER A 61 6.63 -12.96 5.96
C SER A 61 6.31 -11.58 5.40
N ILE A 62 5.36 -10.86 6.01
CA ILE A 62 4.96 -9.51 5.61
C ILE A 62 5.87 -8.49 6.32
N ASP A 63 6.43 -7.57 5.54
CA ASP A 63 7.27 -6.49 6.07
C ASP A 63 6.44 -5.33 6.64
N TRP A 64 5.74 -5.60 7.76
CA TRP A 64 4.88 -4.64 8.44
C TRP A 64 5.58 -3.32 8.77
N LYS A 65 6.88 -3.40 9.10
CA LYS A 65 7.68 -2.25 9.49
C LYS A 65 7.87 -1.30 8.31
N ASN A 66 8.25 -1.83 7.14
CA ASN A 66 8.44 -0.98 5.96
C ASN A 66 7.10 -0.43 5.43
N ILE A 67 6.00 -1.17 5.53
CA ILE A 67 4.68 -0.66 5.15
C ILE A 67 4.25 0.51 6.06
N ALA A 68 4.42 0.38 7.38
CA ALA A 68 4.17 1.48 8.31
C ALA A 68 5.12 2.67 8.08
N GLY A 69 6.38 2.39 7.72
CA GLY A 69 7.39 3.39 7.41
C GLY A 69 7.08 4.17 6.13
N LEU A 70 6.58 3.51 5.08
CA LEU A 70 6.16 4.15 3.83
C LEU A 70 5.12 5.23 4.10
N ARG A 71 4.13 4.96 4.95
CA ARG A 71 3.13 5.96 5.34
C ARG A 71 3.76 7.17 6.04
N ASP A 72 4.76 6.96 6.89
CA ASP A 72 5.43 8.07 7.57
C ASP A 72 6.26 8.92 6.61
N VAL A 73 6.88 8.31 5.61
CA VAL A 73 7.56 9.05 4.54
C VAL A 73 6.54 9.82 3.70
N LEU A 74 5.45 9.18 3.26
CA LEU A 74 4.43 9.83 2.43
C LEU A 74 3.76 11.01 3.16
N VAL A 75 3.47 10.93 4.46
CA VAL A 75 2.78 12.04 5.15
C VAL A 75 3.73 13.20 5.52
N HIS A 76 5.01 12.94 5.77
CA HIS A 76 5.96 13.97 6.23
C HIS A 76 6.93 14.46 5.14
N ALA A 77 7.11 13.66 4.09
CA ALA A 77 8.12 13.86 3.07
C ALA A 77 7.68 13.30 1.71
N TYR A 78 6.39 13.39 1.33
CA TYR A 78 5.90 12.90 0.03
C TYR A 78 6.74 13.41 -1.15
N PHE A 79 7.21 14.66 -1.07
CA PHE A 79 8.07 15.29 -2.09
C PHE A 79 9.47 14.63 -2.23
N ARG A 80 9.83 13.70 -1.35
CA ARG A 80 11.09 12.95 -1.39
C ARG A 80 10.94 11.55 -1.96
N ILE A 81 9.72 11.07 -2.15
CA ILE A 81 9.52 9.76 -2.77
C ILE A 81 9.66 9.93 -4.27
N ASP A 82 10.60 9.17 -4.80
CA ASP A 82 10.81 8.97 -6.22
C ASP A 82 9.59 8.25 -6.80
N ASP A 83 9.07 8.74 -7.92
CA ASP A 83 7.92 8.14 -8.59
C ASP A 83 8.25 6.74 -9.13
N GLU A 84 9.52 6.45 -9.44
CA GLU A 84 10.01 5.11 -9.75
C GLU A 84 9.82 4.15 -8.57
N ILE A 85 10.10 4.61 -7.34
CA ILE A 85 9.90 3.78 -6.13
C ILE A 85 8.41 3.52 -5.90
N LEU A 86 7.57 4.55 -6.07
CA LEU A 86 6.13 4.40 -5.91
C LEU A 86 5.58 3.38 -6.91
N TRP A 87 6.02 3.48 -8.17
CA TRP A 87 5.64 2.57 -9.24
C TRP A 87 6.14 1.13 -8.99
N ASP A 88 7.38 0.96 -8.54
CA ASP A 88 7.93 -0.36 -8.18
C ASP A 88 7.09 -1.07 -7.13
N ILE A 89 6.66 -0.34 -6.09
CA ILE A 89 5.81 -0.90 -5.03
C ILE A 89 4.46 -1.33 -5.61
N VAL A 90 3.85 -0.51 -6.46
CA VAL A 90 2.57 -0.85 -7.13
C VAL A 90 2.72 -2.13 -7.94
N GLN A 91 3.76 -2.25 -8.77
CA GLN A 91 3.92 -3.35 -9.71
C GLN A 91 4.42 -4.64 -9.06
N ASN A 92 5.27 -4.55 -8.04
CA ASN A 92 6.07 -5.68 -7.57
C ASN A 92 5.80 -6.09 -6.12
N LYS A 93 4.99 -5.35 -5.36
CA LYS A 93 4.77 -5.61 -3.92
C LYS A 93 3.31 -5.61 -3.49
N LEU A 94 2.48 -4.78 -4.13
CA LEU A 94 1.14 -4.52 -3.64
C LEU A 94 0.21 -5.73 -3.77
N GLU A 95 0.29 -6.47 -4.88
CA GLU A 95 -0.50 -7.68 -5.13
C GLU A 95 -0.23 -8.76 -4.07
N ASP A 96 1.05 -9.04 -3.78
CA ASP A 96 1.44 -10.00 -2.73
C ASP A 96 0.90 -9.59 -1.35
N LEU A 97 1.01 -8.31 -0.98
CA LEU A 97 0.47 -7.82 0.29
C LEU A 97 -1.06 -8.01 0.37
N ARG A 98 -1.77 -7.65 -0.71
CA ARG A 98 -3.24 -7.74 -0.80
C ARG A 98 -3.70 -9.18 -0.66
N ASP A 99 -3.03 -10.12 -1.32
CA ASP A 99 -3.36 -11.54 -1.27
C ASP A 99 -3.08 -12.16 0.09
N GLU A 100 -1.94 -11.84 0.71
CA GLU A 100 -1.61 -12.35 2.05
C GLU A 100 -2.59 -11.83 3.11
N VAL A 101 -2.95 -10.54 3.06
CA VAL A 101 -3.90 -9.96 4.01
C VAL A 101 -5.33 -10.47 3.77
N LEU A 102 -5.72 -10.72 2.52
CA LEU A 102 -7.02 -11.32 2.21
C LEU A 102 -7.18 -12.70 2.87
N LYS A 103 -6.16 -13.55 2.80
CA LYS A 103 -6.16 -14.87 3.47
C LYS A 103 -6.28 -14.77 5.00
N MET A 104 -5.87 -13.64 5.58
CA MET A 104 -5.98 -13.39 7.02
C MET A 104 -7.39 -12.93 7.44
N SER A 105 -8.22 -12.51 6.47
CA SER A 105 -9.59 -12.06 6.69
C SER A 105 -10.65 -13.15 6.53
N GLU A 106 -10.23 -14.34 6.08
CA GLU A 106 -11.04 -15.58 5.99
C GLU A 106 -11.02 -16.37 7.30
#